data_AF-A0A940UP84-F1
#
_entry.id   AF-A0A940UP84-F1
#
_cell.length_a   1.000
_cell.length_b   1.000
_cell.length_c   1.000
_cell.angle_alpha   90.00
_cell.angle_beta   90.00
_cell.angle_gamma   90.00
#
_symmetry.space_group_name_H-M   'P 1'
#
loop_
_entity.id
_entity.type
_entity.pdbx_description
1 polymer ?
#
loop_
_entity_poly.entity_id
_entity_poly.type
_entity_poly.pdbx_seq_one_letter_code
_entity_poly.pdbx_strand_id
1 'polypeptide(L)'
;MERRPFLRGVGYLFASLLILGLTFGTTLASESGADSDSSARAAQRLEQVQAAIAVHQRQWQRLMEIPDVVGSGVGLGSDGEPIIKVYTARHGVPRIPERVDGVPVHTEVSGRFYALRGTTCESSGEGQCTTAERWPTPVPTGVSIGHPAITAGTIAARVTKNGAVYILSNNHVLANINQATIGDPILQPGTYDGGGTGDAIAILDDFQQIAFCDVIFYPFFYTCSQTNTMDAAIALSTQGELGFSTPVGQFGSLPGYGAPSSTIHPAYGNPNTIGDETLAQLLN
;
A
#
# COMPACT_ATOMS: atom_id res chain seq x y z
N MET A 1 36.53 -50.28 -8.15
CA MET A 1 38.00 -50.10 -8.09
C MET A 1 38.25 -48.64 -7.78
N GLU A 2 38.43 -48.31 -6.49
CA GLU A 2 39.74 -48.25 -5.79
C GLU A 2 40.60 -47.09 -6.32
N ARG A 3 41.15 -46.17 -5.53
CA ARG A 3 41.38 -46.07 -4.07
C ARG A 3 41.73 -44.60 -3.74
N ARG A 4 41.26 -44.09 -2.60
CA ARG A 4 41.95 -43.04 -1.81
C ARG A 4 43.20 -43.67 -1.15
N PRO A 5 44.21 -42.96 -0.57
CA PRO A 5 44.10 -42.15 0.67
C PRO A 5 45.12 -40.96 0.72
N PHE A 6 45.28 -40.10 1.74
CA PHE A 6 45.57 -40.29 3.18
C PHE A 6 45.52 -38.89 3.87
N LEU A 7 44.73 -38.62 4.94
CA LEU A 7 45.00 -38.82 6.39
C LEU A 7 46.17 -37.92 6.89
N ARG A 8 46.11 -37.08 7.94
CA ARG A 8 45.56 -37.05 9.33
C ARG A 8 45.59 -35.57 9.81
N GLY A 9 44.90 -35.06 10.82
CA GLY A 9 44.09 -35.62 11.90
C GLY A 9 44.33 -34.84 13.22
N VAL A 10 43.24 -34.63 13.99
CA VAL A 10 43.16 -34.51 15.48
C VAL A 10 43.76 -33.23 16.09
N GLY A 11 43.16 -32.45 17.00
CA GLY A 11 42.00 -32.60 17.91
C GLY A 11 42.36 -31.99 19.28
N TYR A 12 41.33 -31.67 20.10
CA TYR A 12 41.31 -31.20 21.51
C TYR A 12 41.30 -29.67 21.74
N LEU A 13 40.24 -29.01 22.24
CA LEU A 13 39.41 -29.05 23.47
C LEU A 13 39.99 -28.29 24.70
N PHE A 14 39.22 -27.27 25.11
CA PHE A 14 38.95 -26.71 26.46
C PHE A 14 39.84 -25.67 27.18
N ALA A 15 39.10 -24.65 27.67
CA ALA A 15 39.12 -24.01 28.99
C ALA A 15 39.86 -22.67 29.23
N SER A 16 39.03 -21.62 29.37
CA SER A 16 38.94 -20.67 30.50
C SER A 16 40.18 -19.90 30.99
N LEU A 17 40.14 -18.55 30.97
CA LEU A 17 40.23 -17.70 32.19
C LEU A 17 40.03 -16.20 31.91
N LEU A 18 39.40 -15.53 32.89
CA LEU A 18 39.22 -14.08 33.10
C LEU A 18 40.52 -13.27 33.02
N ILE A 19 40.47 -12.05 32.44
CA ILE A 19 41.27 -10.90 32.90
C ILE A 19 40.42 -9.63 32.94
N LEU A 20 40.46 -9.02 34.13
CA LEU A 20 39.89 -7.76 34.58
C LEU A 20 40.65 -6.57 33.96
N GLY A 21 39.95 -5.56 33.44
CA GLY A 21 40.55 -4.32 32.94
C GLY A 21 39.71 -3.10 33.32
N LEU A 22 39.86 -2.61 34.55
CA LEU A 22 39.45 -1.27 34.96
C LEU A 22 40.37 -0.24 34.30
N THR A 23 39.82 0.69 33.51
CA THR A 23 40.45 2.01 33.31
C THR A 23 39.42 3.12 33.49
N PHE A 24 39.86 4.10 34.28
CA PHE A 24 39.14 5.28 34.72
C PHE A 24 38.78 6.22 33.55
N GLY A 25 37.69 6.96 33.75
CA GLY A 25 36.98 7.68 32.71
C GLY A 25 37.68 8.86 32.07
N THR A 26 37.13 9.23 30.92
CA THR A 26 36.95 10.63 30.53
C THR A 26 35.47 10.82 30.28
N THR A 27 34.88 11.74 31.04
CA THR A 27 33.50 12.20 30.87
C THR A 27 33.38 12.94 29.55
N LEU A 28 32.78 12.31 28.54
CA LEU A 28 32.08 13.03 27.48
C LEU A 28 30.61 13.08 27.90
N ALA A 29 30.24 14.21 28.50
CA ALA A 29 28.86 14.53 28.74
C ALA A 29 28.15 14.75 27.39
N SER A 30 27.13 13.93 27.16
CA SER A 30 25.82 14.30 26.62
C SER A 30 25.75 14.98 25.24
N GLU A 31 25.47 14.17 24.22
CA GLU A 31 24.57 14.52 23.10
C GLU A 31 23.69 13.31 22.68
N SER A 32 23.35 12.39 23.60
CA SER A 32 22.58 11.16 23.28
C SER A 32 21.17 11.08 23.90
N GLY A 33 20.75 12.13 24.63
CA GLY A 33 19.46 12.13 25.34
C GLY A 33 18.24 12.47 24.48
N ALA A 34 18.40 13.34 23.47
CA ALA A 34 17.27 13.77 22.63
C ALA A 34 16.84 12.70 21.61
N ASP A 35 17.81 11.97 21.06
CA ASP A 35 17.57 10.94 20.04
C ASP A 35 16.96 9.64 20.64
N SER A 36 17.34 9.32 21.89
CA SER A 36 16.76 8.18 22.63
C SER A 36 15.33 8.45 23.13
N ASP A 37 15.03 9.67 23.57
CA ASP A 37 13.68 10.05 24.03
C ASP A 37 12.69 10.20 22.85
N SER A 38 13.16 10.73 21.71
CA SER A 38 12.34 10.83 20.49
C SER A 38 12.05 9.45 19.87
N SER A 39 13.03 8.55 19.81
CA SER A 39 12.82 7.18 19.33
C SER A 39 11.93 6.35 20.25
N ALA A 40 12.04 6.51 21.56
CA ALA A 40 11.15 5.84 22.52
C ALA A 40 9.69 6.28 22.38
N ARG A 41 9.43 7.60 22.25
CA ARG A 41 8.09 8.13 21.99
C ARG A 41 7.52 7.63 20.67
N ALA A 42 8.34 7.57 19.64
CA ALA A 42 7.92 7.13 18.32
C ALA A 42 7.58 5.61 18.31
N ALA A 43 8.35 4.79 19.01
CA ALA A 43 8.05 3.37 19.21
C ALA A 43 6.74 3.16 19.99
N GLN A 44 6.51 3.94 21.05
CA GLN A 44 5.25 3.90 21.80
C GLN A 44 4.05 4.29 20.92
N ARG A 45 4.18 5.35 20.11
CA ARG A 45 3.12 5.78 19.19
C ARG A 45 2.82 4.71 18.13
N LEU A 46 3.85 4.04 17.61
CA LEU A 46 3.70 2.91 16.69
C LEU A 46 2.88 1.77 17.32
N GLU A 47 3.21 1.38 18.55
CA GLU A 47 2.47 0.34 19.28
C GLU A 47 0.99 0.72 19.46
N GLN A 48 0.72 1.98 19.81
CA GLN A 48 -0.65 2.49 19.94
C GLN A 48 -1.41 2.49 18.60
N VAL A 49 -0.78 2.88 17.49
CA VAL A 49 -1.39 2.82 16.15
C VAL A 49 -1.68 1.38 15.76
N GLN A 50 -0.75 0.44 15.98
CA GLN A 50 -0.94 -0.98 15.72
C GLN A 50 -2.10 -1.56 16.55
N ALA A 51 -2.20 -1.18 17.83
CA ALA A 51 -3.31 -1.57 18.68
C ALA A 51 -4.66 -1.02 18.16
N ALA A 52 -4.69 0.24 17.70
CA ALA A 52 -5.89 0.83 17.11
C ALA A 52 -6.30 0.14 15.79
N ILE A 53 -5.35 -0.24 14.94
CA ILE A 53 -5.59 -1.04 13.73
C ILE A 53 -6.18 -2.40 14.11
N ALA A 54 -5.62 -3.09 15.09
CA ALA A 54 -6.14 -4.39 15.53
C ALA A 54 -7.56 -4.26 16.10
N VAL A 55 -7.87 -3.19 16.82
CA VAL A 55 -9.24 -2.88 17.29
C VAL A 55 -10.17 -2.66 16.10
N HIS A 56 -9.79 -1.81 15.16
CA HIS A 56 -10.60 -1.51 13.97
C HIS A 56 -10.87 -2.79 13.15
N GLN A 57 -9.86 -3.61 12.90
CA GLN A 57 -10.00 -4.89 12.17
C GLN A 57 -11.00 -5.87 12.81
N ARG A 58 -11.16 -5.86 14.14
CA ARG A 58 -12.16 -6.70 14.82
C ARG A 58 -13.57 -6.12 14.77
N GLN A 59 -13.71 -4.80 14.67
CA GLN A 59 -14.97 -4.10 14.91
C GLN A 59 -15.54 -3.42 13.65
N TRP A 60 -14.77 -3.33 12.55
CA TRP A 60 -15.15 -2.55 11.36
C TRP A 60 -16.50 -2.98 10.78
N GLN A 61 -16.82 -4.28 10.79
CA GLN A 61 -18.10 -4.79 10.29
C GLN A 61 -19.28 -4.20 11.07
N ARG A 62 -19.19 -4.18 12.41
CA ARG A 62 -20.22 -3.61 13.28
C ARG A 62 -20.38 -2.10 13.07
N LEU A 63 -19.27 -1.39 12.81
CA LEU A 63 -19.33 0.04 12.46
C LEU A 63 -20.06 0.24 11.13
N MET A 64 -19.76 -0.58 10.12
CA MET A 64 -20.42 -0.52 8.80
C MET A 64 -21.89 -0.98 8.83
N GLU A 65 -22.31 -1.76 9.83
CA GLU A 65 -23.71 -2.12 10.05
C GLU A 65 -24.57 -0.96 10.56
N ILE A 66 -23.96 0.10 11.10
CA ILE A 66 -24.69 1.28 11.56
C ILE A 66 -25.23 2.03 10.31
N PRO A 67 -26.55 2.23 10.19
CA PRO A 67 -27.13 2.95 9.06
C PRO A 67 -26.51 4.34 8.90
N ASP A 68 -26.23 4.72 7.66
CA ASP A 68 -25.57 5.97 7.26
C ASP A 68 -24.08 6.09 7.67
N VAL A 69 -23.46 5.04 8.23
CA VAL A 69 -21.99 4.89 8.18
C VAL A 69 -21.60 4.40 6.79
N VAL A 70 -20.67 5.11 6.17
CA VAL A 70 -20.25 4.87 4.77
C VAL A 70 -18.79 4.43 4.65
N GLY A 71 -18.03 4.52 5.75
CA GLY A 71 -16.65 4.07 5.81
C GLY A 71 -16.12 4.14 7.24
N SER A 72 -15.04 3.42 7.50
CA SER A 72 -14.27 3.57 8.75
C SER A 72 -12.80 3.24 8.51
N GLY A 73 -11.93 3.81 9.34
CA GLY A 73 -10.49 3.54 9.29
C GLY A 73 -9.79 4.01 10.55
N VAL A 74 -8.47 3.88 10.57
CA VAL A 74 -7.62 4.42 11.65
C VAL A 74 -6.91 5.66 11.14
N GLY A 75 -6.85 6.69 11.97
CA GLY A 75 -6.11 7.91 11.71
C GLY A 75 -5.49 8.46 12.98
N LEU A 76 -4.86 9.63 12.87
CA LEU A 76 -4.40 10.39 14.02
C LEU A 76 -5.37 11.53 14.33
N GLY A 77 -5.61 11.77 15.61
CA GLY A 77 -6.29 12.96 16.12
C GLY A 77 -5.39 14.20 16.04
N SER A 78 -5.96 15.35 16.38
CA SER A 78 -5.21 16.63 16.44
C SER A 78 -4.10 16.66 17.49
N ASP A 79 -4.19 15.75 18.47
CA ASP A 79 -3.21 15.49 19.51
C ASP A 79 -2.11 14.49 19.08
N GLY A 80 -2.21 13.94 17.87
CA GLY A 80 -1.30 12.91 17.37
C GLY A 80 -1.56 11.51 17.93
N GLU A 81 -2.66 11.32 18.68
CA GLU A 81 -3.06 10.03 19.24
C GLU A 81 -3.91 9.24 18.23
N PRO A 82 -3.86 7.89 18.23
CA PRO A 82 -4.65 7.08 17.31
C PRO A 82 -6.15 7.15 17.59
N ILE A 83 -6.93 7.30 16.53
CA ILE A 83 -8.39 7.35 16.56
C ILE A 83 -8.98 6.40 15.53
N ILE A 84 -10.20 5.93 15.78
CA ILE A 84 -11.03 5.34 14.73
C ILE A 84 -11.80 6.46 14.06
N LYS A 85 -11.51 6.72 12.79
CA LYS A 85 -12.32 7.60 11.95
C LYS A 85 -13.55 6.85 11.45
N VAL A 86 -14.73 7.42 11.63
CA VAL A 86 -15.99 6.91 11.09
C VAL A 86 -16.55 7.95 10.12
N TYR A 87 -16.69 7.57 8.87
CA TYR A 87 -17.25 8.42 7.81
C TYR A 87 -18.75 8.21 7.72
N THR A 88 -19.49 9.31 7.69
CA THR A 88 -20.97 9.29 7.72
C THR A 88 -21.57 10.02 6.53
N ALA A 89 -22.73 9.53 6.08
CA ALA A 89 -23.47 10.13 4.97
C ALA A 89 -24.11 11.49 5.33
N ARG A 90 -24.29 11.77 6.61
CA ARG A 90 -24.96 12.98 7.14
C ARG A 90 -24.59 13.20 8.60
N HIS A 91 -24.87 14.40 9.11
CA HIS A 91 -24.71 14.69 10.54
C HIS A 91 -25.68 13.89 11.43
N GLY A 92 -25.27 13.67 12.67
CA GLY A 92 -26.14 13.13 13.72
C GLY A 92 -26.56 11.67 13.51
N VAL A 93 -25.69 10.84 12.92
CA VAL A 93 -25.93 9.40 12.81
C VAL A 93 -25.95 8.79 14.21
N PRO A 94 -27.09 8.21 14.66
CA PRO A 94 -27.20 7.67 16.01
C PRO A 94 -26.46 6.33 16.11
N ARG A 95 -26.10 5.93 17.34
CA ARG A 95 -25.47 4.64 17.70
C ARG A 95 -24.01 4.48 17.28
N ILE A 96 -23.36 5.52 16.74
CA ILE A 96 -21.91 5.53 16.64
C ILE A 96 -21.35 5.69 18.06
N PRO A 97 -20.55 4.72 18.56
CA PRO A 97 -20.00 4.82 19.90
C PRO A 97 -18.90 5.89 19.94
N GLU A 98 -18.74 6.55 21.09
CA GLU A 98 -17.64 7.51 21.28
C GLU A 98 -16.27 6.82 21.39
N ARG A 99 -16.26 5.53 21.73
CA ARG A 99 -15.06 4.69 21.81
C ARG A 99 -15.34 3.27 21.36
N VAL A 100 -14.36 2.61 20.77
CA VAL A 100 -14.40 1.19 20.40
C VAL A 100 -13.19 0.50 21.03
N ASP A 101 -13.42 -0.49 21.89
CA ASP A 101 -12.39 -1.18 22.68
C ASP A 101 -11.34 -0.21 23.30
N GLY A 102 -11.81 0.95 23.78
CA GLY A 102 -10.95 1.98 24.39
C GLY A 102 -10.36 3.01 23.42
N VAL A 103 -10.39 2.79 22.12
CA VAL A 103 -9.90 3.75 21.11
C VAL A 103 -10.97 4.82 20.84
N PRO A 104 -10.65 6.12 20.91
CA PRO A 104 -11.60 7.19 20.61
C PRO A 104 -12.11 7.11 19.16
N VAL A 105 -13.39 7.42 18.97
CA VAL A 105 -14.01 7.52 17.64
C VAL A 105 -14.17 8.98 17.26
N HIS A 106 -13.70 9.35 16.07
CA HIS A 106 -13.96 10.64 15.46
C HIS A 106 -14.89 10.46 14.27
N THR A 107 -16.01 11.16 14.27
CA THR A 107 -16.97 11.10 13.16
C THR A 107 -16.70 12.24 12.19
N GLU A 108 -16.58 11.92 10.90
CA GLU A 108 -16.39 12.87 9.81
C GLU A 108 -17.54 12.72 8.82
N VAL A 109 -18.20 13.82 8.44
CA VAL A 109 -19.29 13.77 7.45
C VAL A 109 -18.69 13.87 6.06
N SER A 110 -18.64 12.73 5.36
CA SER A 110 -18.17 12.65 3.98
C SER A 110 -19.31 12.74 2.96
N GLY A 111 -20.54 12.47 3.38
CA GLY A 111 -21.61 12.16 2.43
C GLY A 111 -21.52 10.71 1.94
N ARG A 112 -22.44 10.31 1.06
CA ARG A 112 -22.39 8.98 0.43
C ARG A 112 -21.28 8.93 -0.61
N PHE A 113 -20.53 7.83 -0.63
CA PHE A 113 -19.63 7.53 -1.73
C PHE A 113 -20.44 7.07 -2.93
N TYR A 114 -20.27 7.78 -4.05
CA TYR A 114 -20.84 7.39 -5.34
C TYR A 114 -19.69 7.06 -6.28
N ALA A 115 -19.90 6.05 -7.14
CA ALA A 115 -18.99 5.83 -8.26
C ALA A 115 -18.93 7.10 -9.10
N LEU A 116 -17.72 7.56 -9.42
CA LEU A 116 -17.50 8.80 -10.15
C LEU A 116 -18.18 8.69 -11.52
N ARG A 117 -19.24 9.49 -11.75
CA ARG A 117 -19.86 9.65 -13.07
C ARG A 117 -19.46 11.01 -13.63
N GLY A 118 -18.67 11.00 -14.70
CA GLY A 118 -18.37 12.19 -15.49
C GLY A 118 -17.30 13.11 -14.89
N THR A 119 -16.07 12.94 -15.35
CA THR A 119 -14.98 13.92 -15.31
C THR A 119 -14.81 14.51 -16.70
N THR A 120 -14.47 15.77 -16.85
CA THR A 120 -14.17 16.31 -18.19
C THR A 120 -12.98 15.61 -18.85
N CYS A 121 -13.21 15.02 -20.01
CA CYS A 121 -12.19 14.43 -20.88
C CYS A 121 -12.51 14.79 -22.33
N GLU A 122 -11.55 14.66 -23.23
CA GLU A 122 -11.73 14.97 -24.65
C GLU A 122 -12.08 13.75 -25.52
N SER A 123 -12.28 12.55 -24.95
CA SER A 123 -12.35 11.31 -25.75
C SER A 123 -13.75 10.96 -26.30
N SER A 124 -14.83 11.46 -25.70
CA SER A 124 -16.22 11.07 -26.04
C SER A 124 -17.00 12.12 -26.85
N GLY A 125 -16.41 13.28 -27.15
CA GLY A 125 -17.12 14.40 -27.81
C GLY A 125 -18.18 15.09 -26.94
N GLU A 126 -18.50 14.55 -25.75
CA GLU A 126 -19.45 15.12 -24.79
C GLU A 126 -18.77 15.91 -23.66
N GLY A 127 -17.43 16.01 -23.69
CA GLY A 127 -16.67 16.74 -22.69
C GLY A 127 -16.77 16.15 -21.28
N GLN A 128 -17.20 14.88 -21.14
CA GLN A 128 -17.28 14.12 -19.88
C GLN A 128 -16.97 12.63 -20.13
N CYS A 129 -15.98 12.07 -19.42
CA CYS A 129 -15.65 10.65 -19.31
C CYS A 129 -15.82 10.16 -17.88
N THR A 130 -16.30 8.94 -17.72
CA THR A 130 -16.10 8.18 -16.49
C THR A 130 -14.64 7.69 -16.37
N THR A 131 -14.25 7.23 -15.18
CA THR A 131 -12.92 6.61 -14.97
C THR A 131 -12.75 5.31 -15.77
N ALA A 132 -13.84 4.70 -16.23
CA ALA A 132 -13.82 3.48 -17.04
C ALA A 132 -13.46 3.77 -18.52
N GLU A 133 -13.73 4.97 -19.02
CA GLU A 133 -13.60 5.26 -20.44
C GLU A 133 -12.14 5.39 -20.90
N ARG A 134 -11.96 5.58 -22.21
CA ARG A 134 -10.67 5.93 -22.81
C ARG A 134 -10.28 7.35 -22.44
N TRP A 135 -9.04 7.55 -22.02
CA TRP A 135 -8.50 8.86 -21.64
C TRP A 135 -7.43 9.31 -22.63
N PRO A 136 -7.34 10.62 -22.92
CA PRO A 136 -6.20 11.15 -23.65
C PRO A 136 -4.92 11.02 -22.83
N THR A 137 -3.80 10.91 -23.52
CA THR A 137 -2.47 10.88 -22.90
C THR A 137 -1.99 12.31 -22.59
N PRO A 138 -1.25 12.55 -21.49
CA PRO A 138 -0.87 11.56 -20.47
C PRO A 138 -2.06 11.18 -19.58
N VAL A 139 -2.27 9.88 -19.42
CA VAL A 139 -3.40 9.28 -18.70
C VAL A 139 -3.27 9.58 -17.20
N PRO A 140 -4.31 10.11 -16.54
CA PRO A 140 -4.26 10.39 -15.10
C PRO A 140 -4.28 9.11 -14.26
N THR A 141 -3.87 9.20 -13.00
CA THR A 141 -4.06 8.11 -12.03
C THR A 141 -5.55 7.97 -11.68
N GLY A 142 -6.00 6.79 -11.25
CA GLY A 142 -7.41 6.58 -10.89
C GLY A 142 -8.35 6.16 -12.01
N VAL A 143 -7.84 5.97 -13.22
CA VAL A 143 -8.65 5.52 -14.37
C VAL A 143 -8.34 4.08 -14.75
N SER A 144 -9.24 3.52 -15.54
CA SER A 144 -9.25 2.11 -15.94
C SER A 144 -8.00 1.74 -16.72
N ILE A 145 -7.40 0.62 -16.33
CA ILE A 145 -6.35 -0.08 -17.04
C ILE A 145 -6.47 -1.59 -16.85
N GLY A 146 -5.70 -2.37 -17.59
CA GLY A 146 -5.51 -3.77 -17.24
C GLY A 146 -4.67 -4.56 -18.23
N HIS A 147 -4.23 -5.73 -17.78
CA HIS A 147 -3.70 -6.75 -18.67
C HIS A 147 -4.81 -7.27 -19.62
N PRO A 148 -4.51 -7.55 -20.91
CA PRO A 148 -5.51 -7.97 -21.89
C PRO A 148 -6.35 -9.20 -21.51
N ALA A 149 -5.80 -10.08 -20.69
CA ALA A 149 -6.45 -11.33 -20.26
C ALA A 149 -7.32 -11.21 -18.99
N ILE A 150 -7.44 -10.01 -18.39
CA ILE A 150 -8.31 -9.78 -17.22
C ILE A 150 -9.55 -8.95 -17.60
N THR A 151 -10.33 -8.49 -16.61
CA THR A 151 -11.44 -7.57 -16.82
C THR A 151 -10.95 -6.11 -16.92
N ALA A 152 -10.78 -5.45 -15.78
CA ALA A 152 -10.24 -4.11 -15.63
C ALA A 152 -9.80 -3.90 -14.18
N GLY A 153 -8.92 -2.95 -13.98
CA GLY A 153 -8.55 -2.39 -12.70
C GLY A 153 -8.17 -0.93 -12.87
N THR A 154 -7.36 -0.38 -11.96
CA THR A 154 -7.14 1.07 -11.89
C THR A 154 -5.64 1.39 -11.79
N ILE A 155 -5.21 2.50 -12.40
CA ILE A 155 -3.89 3.08 -12.12
C ILE A 155 -3.90 3.56 -10.66
N ALA A 156 -3.13 2.91 -9.78
CA ALA A 156 -3.05 3.34 -8.39
C ALA A 156 -2.17 4.59 -8.27
N ALA A 157 -0.95 4.53 -8.81
CA ALA A 157 0.00 5.63 -8.76
C ALA A 157 0.98 5.59 -9.93
N ARG A 158 1.60 6.74 -10.18
CA ARG A 158 2.82 6.82 -10.97
C ARG A 158 4.01 6.74 -10.04
N VAL A 159 4.90 5.78 -10.28
CA VAL A 159 6.13 5.57 -9.49
C VAL A 159 7.36 5.64 -10.39
N THR A 160 8.54 5.72 -9.77
CA THR A 160 9.81 5.71 -10.51
C THR A 160 10.73 4.61 -9.99
N LYS A 161 11.35 3.86 -10.90
CA LYS A 161 12.41 2.87 -10.60
C LYS A 161 13.58 3.19 -11.52
N ASN A 162 14.74 3.49 -10.92
CA ASN A 162 15.97 3.86 -11.64
C ASN A 162 15.79 5.02 -12.64
N GLY A 163 14.96 6.01 -12.31
CA GLY A 163 14.68 7.17 -13.17
C GLY A 163 13.67 6.94 -14.30
N ALA A 164 13.26 5.70 -14.54
CA ALA A 164 12.16 5.38 -15.46
C ALA A 164 10.80 5.46 -14.75
N VAL A 165 9.76 5.75 -15.53
CA VAL A 165 8.38 5.95 -15.05
C VAL A 165 7.60 4.65 -15.16
N TYR A 166 6.83 4.33 -14.13
CA TYR A 166 6.03 3.12 -14.05
C TYR A 166 4.60 3.41 -13.58
N ILE A 167 3.66 2.63 -14.10
CA ILE A 167 2.34 2.42 -13.50
C ILE A 167 2.53 1.50 -12.29
N LEU A 168 1.95 1.83 -11.15
CA LEU A 168 1.72 0.91 -10.03
C LEU A 168 0.24 0.51 -10.02
N SER A 169 -0.03 -0.78 -9.92
CA SER A 169 -1.37 -1.34 -9.62
C SER A 169 -1.21 -2.71 -8.96
N ASN A 170 -2.29 -3.46 -8.81
CA ASN A 170 -2.23 -4.81 -8.27
C ASN A 170 -1.67 -5.81 -9.30
N ASN A 171 -1.10 -6.91 -8.82
CA ASN A 171 -0.75 -8.08 -9.63
C ASN A 171 -1.99 -8.61 -10.35
N HIS A 172 -3.13 -8.74 -9.67
CA HIS A 172 -4.33 -9.24 -10.34
C HIS A 172 -4.83 -8.32 -11.47
N VAL A 173 -4.37 -7.06 -11.53
CA VAL A 173 -4.68 -6.10 -12.59
C VAL A 173 -3.67 -6.14 -13.73
N LEU A 174 -2.36 -6.10 -13.43
CA LEU A 174 -1.31 -6.00 -14.47
C LEU A 174 -0.68 -7.34 -14.84
N ALA A 175 -0.68 -8.30 -13.93
CA ALA A 175 0.04 -9.56 -14.04
C ALA A 175 -0.88 -10.79 -14.13
N ASN A 176 -2.18 -10.59 -14.38
CA ASN A 176 -3.15 -11.65 -14.60
C ASN A 176 -3.08 -12.75 -13.52
N ILE A 177 -3.03 -12.35 -12.24
CA ILE A 177 -3.02 -13.30 -11.12
C ILE A 177 -1.83 -14.28 -11.26
N ASN A 178 -0.62 -13.73 -11.42
CA ASN A 178 0.63 -14.44 -11.73
C ASN A 178 0.72 -15.13 -13.11
N GLN A 179 -0.31 -15.06 -13.96
CA GLN A 179 -0.32 -15.76 -15.25
C GLN A 179 0.20 -14.92 -16.43
N ALA A 180 0.53 -13.66 -16.22
CA ALA A 180 1.14 -12.80 -17.25
C ALA A 180 2.63 -13.11 -17.42
N THR A 181 3.15 -12.68 -18.56
CA THR A 181 4.58 -12.68 -18.90
C THR A 181 5.13 -11.26 -18.80
N ILE A 182 6.32 -11.09 -18.22
CA ILE A 182 7.01 -9.80 -18.28
C ILE A 182 7.18 -9.40 -19.74
N GLY A 183 6.81 -8.16 -20.09
CA GLY A 183 6.71 -7.73 -21.48
C GLY A 183 5.28 -7.65 -22.02
N ASP A 184 4.28 -8.17 -21.30
CA ASP A 184 2.88 -8.07 -21.74
C ASP A 184 2.38 -6.62 -21.73
N PRO A 185 1.55 -6.21 -22.70
CA PRO A 185 1.04 -4.84 -22.78
C PRO A 185 0.00 -4.58 -21.68
N ILE A 186 -0.05 -3.34 -21.20
CA ILE A 186 -1.09 -2.84 -20.29
C ILE A 186 -1.93 -1.80 -21.02
N LEU A 187 -3.24 -2.04 -21.07
CA LEU A 187 -4.18 -1.26 -21.86
C LEU A 187 -4.85 -0.16 -21.04
N GLN A 188 -5.21 0.94 -21.69
CA GLN A 188 -6.09 1.98 -21.17
C GLN A 188 -7.18 2.29 -22.21
N PRO A 189 -8.47 2.06 -21.91
CA PRO A 189 -8.97 1.47 -20.68
C PRO A 189 -8.67 -0.04 -20.60
N GLY A 190 -9.01 -0.69 -19.50
CA GLY A 190 -9.01 -2.17 -19.41
C GLY A 190 -9.97 -2.79 -20.43
N THR A 191 -9.79 -4.08 -20.74
CA THR A 191 -10.58 -4.76 -21.80
C THR A 191 -12.07 -4.81 -21.49
N TYR A 192 -12.46 -4.98 -20.22
CA TYR A 192 -13.86 -4.93 -19.80
C TYR A 192 -14.50 -3.56 -20.07
N ASP A 193 -13.71 -2.50 -19.98
CA ASP A 193 -14.16 -1.12 -20.21
C ASP A 193 -13.94 -0.65 -21.66
N GLY A 194 -13.61 -1.56 -22.59
CA GLY A 194 -13.53 -1.30 -24.02
C GLY A 194 -12.13 -1.13 -24.61
N GLY A 195 -11.08 -1.48 -23.84
CA GLY A 195 -9.70 -1.51 -24.33
C GLY A 195 -9.43 -2.65 -25.31
N GLY A 196 -8.52 -2.42 -26.25
CA GLY A 196 -8.08 -3.35 -27.29
C GLY A 196 -6.61 -3.16 -27.68
N THR A 197 -6.21 -3.79 -28.79
CA THR A 197 -4.79 -3.92 -29.19
C THR A 197 -4.08 -2.60 -29.52
N GLY A 198 -4.81 -1.51 -29.74
CA GLY A 198 -4.25 -0.17 -30.03
C GLY A 198 -3.99 0.68 -28.80
N ASP A 199 -4.29 0.16 -27.60
CA ASP A 199 -4.51 0.99 -26.42
C ASP A 199 -3.46 0.76 -25.32
N ALA A 200 -2.34 0.15 -25.70
CA ALA A 200 -1.25 -0.12 -24.78
C ALA A 200 -0.53 1.18 -24.41
N ILE A 201 -0.51 1.50 -23.12
CA ILE A 201 0.17 2.69 -22.56
C ILE A 201 1.40 2.34 -21.72
N ALA A 202 1.61 1.05 -21.44
CA ALA A 202 2.72 0.53 -20.65
C ALA A 202 2.98 -0.95 -20.96
N ILE A 203 4.10 -1.46 -20.46
CA ILE A 203 4.52 -2.86 -20.59
C ILE A 203 4.83 -3.40 -19.20
N LEU A 204 4.28 -4.56 -18.83
CA LEU A 204 4.54 -5.20 -17.54
C LEU A 204 6.06 -5.41 -17.32
N ASP A 205 6.59 -4.90 -16.20
CA ASP A 205 8.03 -4.96 -15.87
C ASP A 205 8.31 -5.93 -14.73
N ASP A 206 7.49 -5.90 -13.67
CA ASP A 206 7.71 -6.71 -12.47
C ASP A 206 6.42 -6.86 -11.66
N PHE A 207 6.32 -7.92 -10.85
CA PHE A 207 5.20 -8.12 -9.94
C PHE A 207 5.55 -9.02 -8.75
N GLN A 208 4.91 -8.74 -7.61
CA GLN A 208 4.94 -9.64 -6.47
C GLN A 208 4.06 -10.84 -6.75
N GLN A 209 4.62 -12.05 -6.72
CA GLN A 209 3.83 -13.27 -6.84
C GLN A 209 2.85 -13.41 -5.69
N ILE A 210 1.59 -13.70 -6.03
CA ILE A 210 0.55 -14.08 -5.09
C ILE A 210 0.73 -15.56 -4.75
N ALA A 211 0.97 -15.87 -3.48
CA ALA A 211 0.94 -17.23 -2.97
C ALA A 211 -0.50 -17.65 -2.66
N PHE A 212 -1.01 -18.61 -3.41
CA PHE A 212 -2.33 -19.20 -3.14
C PHE A 212 -2.22 -20.33 -2.12
N CYS A 213 -3.28 -20.53 -1.33
CA CYS A 213 -3.36 -21.70 -0.48
C CYS A 213 -3.62 -22.94 -1.33
N ASP A 214 -2.83 -23.99 -1.11
CA ASP A 214 -3.01 -25.27 -1.76
C ASP A 214 -4.23 -25.99 -1.21
N VAL A 215 -5.07 -26.51 -2.10
CA VAL A 215 -6.23 -27.31 -1.74
C VAL A 215 -5.80 -28.78 -1.73
N ILE A 216 -5.57 -29.34 -0.54
CA ILE A 216 -5.19 -30.74 -0.41
C ILE A 216 -6.43 -31.64 -0.50
N PHE A 217 -7.56 -31.21 0.09
CA PHE A 217 -8.83 -31.93 0.03
C PHE A 217 -10.01 -30.96 0.18
N TYR A 218 -10.58 -30.55 -0.94
CA TYR A 218 -11.74 -29.66 -0.97
C TYR A 218 -12.98 -30.34 -0.34
N PRO A 219 -13.81 -29.64 0.46
CA PRO A 219 -13.67 -28.26 0.95
C PRO A 219 -13.00 -28.15 2.33
N PHE A 220 -12.42 -29.21 2.87
CA PHE A 220 -12.08 -29.31 4.30
C PHE A 220 -10.63 -28.97 4.64
N PHE A 221 -9.69 -29.11 3.70
CA PHE A 221 -8.27 -28.97 3.98
C PHE A 221 -7.56 -28.09 2.95
N TYR A 222 -7.08 -26.93 3.44
CA TYR A 222 -6.25 -25.98 2.73
C TYR A 222 -4.93 -25.79 3.48
N THR A 223 -3.83 -25.61 2.76
CA THR A 223 -2.54 -25.26 3.35
C THR A 223 -2.00 -24.00 2.69
N CYS A 224 -1.80 -22.96 3.49
CA CYS A 224 -1.21 -21.70 3.02
C CYS A 224 0.26 -21.70 3.46
N SER A 225 1.17 -22.03 2.54
CA SER A 225 2.60 -22.18 2.84
C SER A 225 3.35 -20.85 2.94
N GLN A 226 2.76 -19.77 2.44
CA GLN A 226 3.35 -18.44 2.43
C GLN A 226 2.30 -17.37 2.73
N THR A 227 2.75 -16.24 3.27
CA THR A 227 1.92 -15.07 3.52
C THR A 227 2.02 -14.10 2.35
N ASN A 228 0.88 -13.66 1.82
CA ASN A 228 0.84 -12.55 0.86
C ASN A 228 1.05 -11.23 1.59
N THR A 229 2.25 -10.67 1.49
CA THR A 229 2.58 -9.37 2.11
C THR A 229 1.98 -8.21 1.31
N MET A 230 1.93 -8.32 -0.02
CA MET A 230 1.36 -7.30 -0.90
C MET A 230 0.85 -7.93 -2.21
N ASP A 231 -0.14 -7.26 -2.81
CA ASP A 231 -0.62 -7.53 -4.16
C ASP A 231 -0.23 -6.32 -5.02
N ALA A 232 0.89 -6.42 -5.74
CA ALA A 232 1.47 -5.29 -6.46
C ALA A 232 2.18 -5.74 -7.75
N ALA A 233 2.08 -4.89 -8.76
CA ALA A 233 2.80 -5.00 -10.02
C ALA A 233 3.14 -3.61 -10.56
N ILE A 234 4.21 -3.54 -11.34
CA ILE A 234 4.63 -2.34 -12.04
C ILE A 234 4.74 -2.57 -13.55
N ALA A 235 4.36 -1.57 -14.32
CA ALA A 235 4.48 -1.57 -15.77
C ALA A 235 5.21 -0.33 -16.26
N LEU A 236 6.26 -0.53 -17.06
CA LEU A 236 7.10 0.51 -17.65
C LEU A 236 6.26 1.38 -18.59
N SER A 237 6.31 2.69 -18.39
CA SER A 237 5.61 3.69 -19.19
C SER A 237 6.49 4.92 -19.44
N THR A 238 5.93 5.98 -20.00
CA THR A 238 6.61 7.26 -20.23
C THR A 238 5.82 8.41 -19.61
N GLN A 239 6.45 9.58 -19.46
CA GLN A 239 5.73 10.78 -19.01
C GLN A 239 4.70 11.28 -20.04
N GLY A 240 4.86 10.91 -21.33
CA GLY A 240 3.91 11.24 -22.38
C GLY A 240 2.65 10.38 -22.31
N GLU A 241 2.78 9.11 -21.90
CA GLU A 241 1.67 8.17 -21.75
C GLU A 241 0.99 8.27 -20.38
N LEU A 242 1.76 8.51 -19.31
CA LEU A 242 1.30 8.43 -17.91
C LEU A 242 1.51 9.73 -17.13
N GLY A 243 0.39 10.29 -16.68
CA GLY A 243 0.32 11.47 -15.83
C GLY A 243 0.41 11.13 -14.33
N PHE A 244 0.33 12.17 -13.51
CA PHE A 244 0.28 12.07 -12.04
C PHE A 244 -0.93 12.80 -11.45
N SER A 245 -1.74 13.45 -12.30
CA SER A 245 -2.99 14.06 -11.89
C SER A 245 -4.02 13.00 -11.54
N THR A 246 -5.07 13.42 -10.86
CA THR A 246 -6.29 12.63 -10.65
C THR A 246 -7.45 13.27 -11.42
N PRO A 247 -8.44 12.48 -11.86
CA PRO A 247 -9.65 12.99 -12.48
C PRO A 247 -10.28 14.10 -11.63
N VAL A 248 -10.70 15.19 -12.28
CA VAL A 248 -11.50 16.21 -11.61
C VAL A 248 -12.86 15.64 -11.21
N GLY A 249 -13.38 16.05 -10.06
CA GLY A 249 -14.73 15.65 -9.65
C GLY A 249 -15.80 16.28 -10.56
N GLN A 250 -17.04 15.84 -10.39
CA GLN A 250 -18.17 16.32 -11.18
C GLN A 250 -18.32 17.85 -11.08
N PHE A 251 -18.69 18.50 -12.19
CA PHE A 251 -18.95 19.95 -12.26
C PHE A 251 -17.76 20.86 -11.90
N GLY A 252 -16.53 20.42 -12.13
CA GLY A 252 -15.34 21.24 -11.86
C GLY A 252 -15.05 21.41 -10.36
N SER A 253 -15.60 20.53 -9.51
CA SER A 253 -15.15 20.40 -8.13
C SER A 253 -13.67 20.01 -8.09
N LEU A 254 -13.00 20.27 -6.95
CA LEU A 254 -11.59 19.92 -6.73
C LEU A 254 -11.25 18.48 -7.20
N PRO A 255 -10.03 18.24 -7.70
CA PRO A 255 -9.58 16.92 -8.16
C PRO A 255 -9.81 15.87 -7.09
N GLY A 256 -10.41 14.73 -7.48
CA GLY A 256 -11.01 13.72 -6.59
C GLY A 256 -10.33 13.56 -5.23
N TYR A 257 -9.42 12.60 -5.10
CA TYR A 257 -8.63 12.37 -3.88
C TYR A 257 -7.32 13.19 -3.87
N GLY A 258 -7.27 14.31 -4.61
CA GLY A 258 -6.09 15.17 -4.74
C GLY A 258 -4.98 14.58 -5.61
N ALA A 259 -3.93 15.36 -5.91
CA ALA A 259 -2.71 14.82 -6.50
C ALA A 259 -1.89 14.12 -5.40
N PRO A 260 -1.30 12.94 -5.66
CA PRO A 260 -0.33 12.35 -4.73
C PRO A 260 0.79 13.34 -4.41
N SER A 261 1.37 13.23 -3.21
CA SER A 261 2.49 14.07 -2.79
C SER A 261 3.58 14.10 -3.86
N SER A 262 4.05 15.30 -4.22
CA SER A 262 5.19 15.46 -5.13
C SER A 262 6.52 15.07 -4.47
N THR A 263 6.52 14.87 -3.15
CA THR A 263 7.67 14.35 -2.42
C THR A 263 7.84 12.88 -2.79
N ILE A 264 8.97 12.57 -3.43
CA ILE A 264 9.32 11.21 -3.78
C ILE A 264 9.81 10.51 -2.51
N HIS A 265 9.10 9.47 -2.11
CA HIS A 265 9.54 8.55 -1.06
C HIS A 265 10.12 7.29 -1.71
N PRO A 266 11.28 6.78 -1.25
CA PRO A 266 11.83 5.52 -1.75
C PRO A 266 10.85 4.36 -1.50
N ALA A 267 10.71 3.46 -2.48
CA ALA A 267 9.74 2.36 -2.46
C ALA A 267 10.27 1.13 -1.69
N TYR A 268 9.78 0.98 -0.45
CA TYR A 268 9.68 -0.20 0.44
C TYR A 268 10.92 -0.97 0.93
N GLY A 269 10.81 -1.43 2.20
CA GLY A 269 11.74 -2.39 2.80
C GLY A 269 11.49 -2.91 4.23
N ASN A 270 10.37 -2.65 4.94
CA ASN A 270 10.00 -3.32 6.21
C ASN A 270 8.54 -2.96 6.57
N PRO A 271 7.63 -3.87 6.99
CA PRO A 271 6.28 -3.49 7.44
C PRO A 271 6.25 -2.55 8.67
N ASN A 272 7.38 -2.35 9.35
CA ASN A 272 7.56 -1.35 10.41
C ASN A 272 8.11 0.00 9.91
N THR A 273 8.43 0.12 8.62
CA THR A 273 8.96 1.34 7.98
C THR A 273 8.24 1.66 6.68
N ILE A 274 7.74 2.89 6.56
CA ILE A 274 7.12 3.39 5.33
C ILE A 274 8.22 4.20 4.62
N GLY A 275 8.97 3.55 3.73
CA GLY A 275 10.18 4.11 3.12
C GLY A 275 11.43 3.95 4.00
N ASP A 276 12.33 4.96 3.97
CA ASP A 276 13.50 5.08 4.87
C ASP A 276 13.11 5.55 6.30
N GLU A 277 11.86 5.97 6.44
CA GLU A 277 11.26 6.41 7.68
C GLU A 277 10.48 5.24 8.31
N THR A 278 10.79 4.92 9.55
CA THR A 278 9.91 4.13 10.42
C THR A 278 8.51 4.77 10.43
N LEU A 279 7.44 4.00 10.62
CA LEU A 279 6.11 4.61 10.85
C LEU A 279 6.20 5.61 12.02
N ALA A 280 7.09 5.37 12.98
CA ALA A 280 7.53 6.30 14.01
C ALA A 280 8.01 7.69 13.50
N GLN A 281 8.81 7.75 12.43
CA GLN A 281 9.31 8.99 11.82
C GLN A 281 8.24 9.77 11.06
N LEU A 282 7.27 9.10 10.44
CA LEU A 282 6.13 9.77 9.77
C LEU A 282 5.12 10.39 10.74
N LEU A 283 5.14 9.96 11.99
CA LEU A 283 4.21 10.44 13.02
C LEU A 283 4.81 11.56 13.88
N ASN A 284 6.09 11.91 13.70
CA ASN A 284 6.78 13.02 14.41
C ASN A 284 6.72 14.31 13.59
#